data_AF-A0A2M9WD91-F1
#
_entry.id   AF-A0A2M9WD91-F1
#
_cell.length_a   1.000
_cell.length_b   1.000
_cell.length_c   1.000
_cell.angle_alpha   90.00
_cell.angle_beta   90.00
_cell.angle_gamma   90.00
#
_symmetry.space_group_name_H-M   'P 1'
#
loop_
_entity.id
_entity.type
_entity.pdbx_description
1 polymer ?
#
loop_
_entity_poly.entity_id
_entity_poly.type
_entity_poly.pdbx_seq_one_letter_code
_entity_poly.pdbx_strand_id
1 'polypeptide(L)'
;MSLSKVLTRAALGVQAPLVTVEVHISKGLPALTLVGLPETTVKEARERVRSAIINSGFIFPAKRVTINLAPADLPKEGGRYDLPIAIAILAASEQLPDAKLAHYEFLGELALNGALCGVQAAIPAAMAAILAGRQMVLAEENQQDVGLIQQGETLVGKHLVEICAFLHNQSPLTVAHYQPEALQQGEQDLSDIIGQEQGRRALEITAAGGHNLLLIGPPGTGKTMLATRLPSIMPPLNDQEALECAAISSLVSNRNLHHQWRRRPFRAPHHSGSLYALVGGGSLPRPGEISLAHNGVLFLDELPEFDRKVLDALREPIESGEIAISRTRAKVTYPARFQLIGAMNPSPTGHYQGSHNRCTPQQVLRYLSRLSGPFLDRFDLSLEIPLLPSGTLSQKQEVSESSAKVLQRVLAARQRQIQRAGKVNAHLTNPEIALNCSLIAEDAVWLETVLNSLGLSVRAWQRILKVARTIADLDEEERISRRHLQEAVSYRSIDRLLIYLHKSLE
;
A
#
# COMPACT_ATOMS: atom_id res chain seq x y z
N MET A 1 -32.11 -23.75 -23.41
CA MET A 1 -32.62 -22.35 -23.46
C MET A 1 -31.62 -21.54 -24.25
N SER A 2 -32.04 -20.58 -25.09
CA SER A 2 -31.09 -19.82 -25.93
C SER A 2 -30.49 -18.58 -25.28
N LEU A 3 -30.61 -18.45 -23.94
CA LEU A 3 -30.03 -17.38 -23.14
C LEU A 3 -29.21 -18.01 -22.02
N SER A 4 -27.94 -17.62 -21.89
CA SER A 4 -27.07 -17.98 -20.77
C SER A 4 -26.57 -16.73 -20.05
N LYS A 5 -26.27 -16.89 -18.75
CA LYS A 5 -25.68 -15.85 -17.90
C LYS A 5 -24.47 -16.42 -17.16
N VAL A 6 -23.35 -15.72 -17.27
CA VAL A 6 -22.09 -16.05 -16.59
C VAL A 6 -21.59 -14.82 -15.85
N LEU A 7 -21.07 -15.02 -14.65
CA LEU A 7 -20.59 -13.94 -13.79
C LEU A 7 -19.07 -13.78 -13.91
N THR A 8 -18.60 -12.54 -13.85
CA THR A 8 -17.18 -12.16 -13.87
C THR A 8 -16.98 -10.81 -13.17
N ARG A 9 -15.73 -10.31 -13.05
CA ARG A 9 -15.41 -9.04 -12.38
C ARG A 9 -14.58 -8.11 -13.25
N ALA A 10 -14.85 -6.81 -13.13
CA ALA A 10 -14.01 -5.77 -13.75
C ALA A 10 -12.76 -5.47 -12.89
N ALA A 11 -11.65 -5.09 -13.52
CA ALA A 11 -10.48 -4.53 -12.82
C ALA A 11 -10.68 -3.04 -12.53
N LEU A 12 -11.57 -2.73 -11.60
CA LEU A 12 -11.76 -1.37 -11.12
C LEU A 12 -11.47 -1.29 -9.63
N GLY A 13 -10.28 -0.78 -9.30
CA GLY A 13 -9.81 -0.67 -7.92
C GLY A 13 -9.72 -2.00 -7.19
N VAL A 14 -9.66 -1.91 -5.87
CA VAL A 14 -9.67 -3.09 -4.97
C VAL A 14 -11.06 -3.70 -4.80
N GLN A 15 -12.12 -3.04 -5.29
CA GLN A 15 -13.51 -3.49 -5.13
C GLN A 15 -13.93 -4.56 -6.13
N ALA A 16 -13.30 -4.59 -7.32
CA ALA A 16 -13.61 -5.53 -8.40
C ALA A 16 -15.13 -5.72 -8.62
N PRO A 17 -15.83 -4.71 -9.19
CA PRO A 17 -17.29 -4.74 -9.30
C PRO A 17 -17.78 -5.86 -10.22
N LEU A 18 -18.98 -6.36 -9.93
CA LEU A 18 -19.62 -7.47 -10.66
C LEU A 18 -19.95 -7.08 -12.10
N VAL A 19 -19.61 -7.98 -13.02
CA VAL A 19 -19.99 -7.92 -14.43
C VAL A 19 -20.74 -9.20 -14.77
N THR A 20 -21.90 -9.05 -15.42
CA THR A 20 -22.66 -10.19 -15.95
C THR A 20 -22.47 -10.26 -17.46
N VAL A 21 -22.06 -11.43 -17.94
CA VAL A 21 -21.98 -11.77 -19.36
C VAL A 21 -23.25 -12.52 -19.74
N GLU A 22 -24.09 -11.89 -20.54
CA GLU A 22 -25.33 -12.49 -21.05
C GLU A 22 -25.14 -12.83 -22.52
N VAL A 23 -25.44 -14.07 -22.90
CA VAL A 23 -25.34 -14.52 -24.29
C VAL A 23 -26.68 -15.03 -24.77
N HIS A 24 -27.17 -14.44 -25.85
CA HIS A 24 -28.39 -14.85 -26.52
C HIS A 24 -28.09 -15.37 -27.93
N ILE A 25 -28.56 -16.58 -28.22
CA ILE A 25 -28.44 -17.20 -29.55
C ILE A 25 -29.82 -17.18 -30.22
N SER A 26 -29.90 -16.55 -31.39
CA SER A 26 -31.13 -16.42 -32.18
C SER A 26 -30.98 -17.06 -33.56
N LYS A 27 -32.12 -17.39 -34.19
CA LYS A 27 -32.14 -17.90 -35.57
C LYS A 27 -31.74 -16.77 -36.52
N GLY A 28 -30.93 -17.08 -37.54
CA GLY A 28 -30.47 -16.11 -38.53
C GLY A 28 -29.09 -16.46 -39.09
N LEU A 29 -28.59 -15.63 -40.00
CA LEU A 29 -27.23 -15.77 -40.54
C LEU A 29 -26.18 -15.67 -39.42
N PRO A 30 -25.05 -16.40 -39.53
CA PRO A 30 -23.96 -16.33 -38.55
C PRO A 30 -23.46 -14.89 -38.40
N ALA A 31 -23.64 -14.33 -37.21
CA ALA A 31 -23.18 -12.99 -36.85
C ALA A 31 -22.92 -12.94 -35.36
N LEU A 32 -21.84 -12.26 -34.95
CA LEU A 32 -21.52 -12.03 -33.54
C LEU A 32 -21.59 -10.53 -33.25
N THR A 33 -22.45 -10.16 -32.33
CA THR A 33 -22.59 -8.79 -31.81
C THR A 33 -22.18 -8.79 -30.35
N LEU A 34 -21.19 -7.97 -30.00
CA LEU A 34 -20.73 -7.82 -28.62
C LEU A 34 -20.93 -6.37 -28.18
N VAL A 35 -21.63 -6.19 -27.05
CA VAL A 35 -22.00 -4.89 -26.48
C VAL A 35 -21.40 -4.76 -25.09
N GLY A 36 -20.86 -3.58 -24.77
CA GLY A 36 -20.26 -3.28 -23.47
C GLY A 36 -18.74 -3.37 -23.42
N LEU A 37 -18.04 -3.50 -24.55
CA LEU A 37 -16.58 -3.37 -24.68
C LEU A 37 -16.21 -2.29 -25.71
N PRO A 38 -15.00 -1.69 -25.62
CA PRO A 38 -14.44 -0.83 -26.66
C PRO A 38 -14.27 -1.57 -28.00
N GLU A 39 -14.41 -0.85 -29.12
CA GLU A 39 -14.46 -1.45 -30.47
C GLU A 39 -13.24 -2.30 -30.83
N THR A 40 -12.04 -1.90 -30.40
CA THR A 40 -10.79 -2.64 -30.64
C THR A 40 -10.78 -3.96 -29.87
N THR A 41 -11.13 -3.92 -28.58
CA THR A 41 -11.25 -5.10 -27.70
C THR A 41 -12.31 -6.08 -28.23
N VAL A 42 -13.42 -5.58 -28.78
CA VAL A 42 -14.45 -6.42 -29.41
C VAL A 42 -13.88 -7.25 -30.56
N LYS A 43 -13.08 -6.63 -31.46
CA LYS A 43 -12.50 -7.31 -32.64
C LYS A 43 -11.54 -8.41 -32.22
N GLU A 44 -10.67 -8.13 -31.25
CA GLU A 44 -9.70 -9.10 -30.73
C GLU A 44 -10.39 -10.26 -29.99
N ALA A 45 -11.28 -9.96 -29.04
CA ALA A 45 -11.98 -10.97 -28.25
C ALA A 45 -12.80 -11.92 -29.13
N ARG A 46 -13.42 -11.40 -30.20
CA ARG A 46 -14.18 -12.23 -31.15
C ARG A 46 -13.31 -13.31 -31.80
N GLU A 47 -12.16 -12.93 -32.37
CA GLU A 47 -11.28 -13.89 -33.03
C GLU A 47 -10.68 -14.87 -32.02
N ARG A 48 -10.33 -14.36 -30.83
CA ARG A 48 -9.70 -15.13 -29.76
C ARG A 48 -10.61 -16.20 -29.17
N VAL A 49 -11.81 -15.80 -28.74
CA VAL A 49 -12.83 -16.71 -28.19
C VAL A 49 -13.28 -17.72 -29.25
N ARG A 50 -13.51 -17.29 -30.49
CA ARG A 50 -13.92 -18.21 -31.57
C ARG A 50 -12.86 -19.28 -31.83
N SER A 51 -11.59 -18.86 -31.96
CA SER A 51 -10.48 -19.78 -32.21
C SER A 51 -10.28 -20.74 -31.03
N ALA A 52 -10.32 -20.22 -29.80
CA ALA A 52 -10.19 -21.00 -28.58
C ALA A 52 -11.27 -22.10 -28.49
N ILE A 53 -12.53 -21.78 -28.77
CA ILE A 53 -13.64 -22.75 -28.77
C ILE A 53 -13.39 -23.86 -29.80
N ILE A 54 -13.07 -23.51 -31.04
CA ILE A 54 -12.87 -24.46 -32.13
C ILE A 54 -11.66 -25.37 -31.86
N ASN A 55 -10.54 -24.78 -31.45
CA ASN A 55 -9.31 -25.52 -31.17
C ASN A 55 -9.40 -26.37 -29.90
N SER A 56 -10.35 -26.05 -29.01
CA SER A 56 -10.69 -26.88 -27.85
C SER A 56 -11.65 -28.04 -28.19
N GLY A 57 -12.01 -28.24 -29.45
CA GLY A 57 -12.89 -29.33 -29.89
C GLY A 57 -14.39 -29.06 -29.73
N PHE A 58 -14.79 -27.83 -29.40
CA PHE A 58 -16.20 -27.44 -29.29
C PHE A 58 -16.72 -26.81 -30.57
N ILE A 59 -18.05 -26.79 -30.72
CA ILE A 59 -18.69 -26.24 -31.91
C ILE A 59 -19.01 -24.77 -31.66
N PHE A 60 -18.45 -23.88 -32.49
CA PHE A 60 -18.89 -22.49 -32.48
C PHE A 60 -20.25 -22.37 -33.22
N PRO A 61 -21.30 -21.80 -32.60
CA PRO A 61 -22.64 -21.80 -33.18
C PRO A 61 -22.71 -20.98 -34.47
N ALA A 62 -23.14 -21.62 -35.57
CA ALA A 62 -23.40 -20.97 -36.86
C ALA A 62 -24.76 -20.23 -36.88
N LYS A 63 -25.01 -19.41 -35.86
CA LYS A 63 -26.25 -18.65 -35.63
C LYS A 63 -25.91 -17.20 -35.26
N ARG A 64 -26.93 -16.36 -35.08
CA ARG A 64 -26.73 -15.00 -34.60
C ARG A 64 -26.54 -15.01 -33.08
N VAL A 65 -25.33 -14.66 -32.63
CA VAL A 65 -24.91 -14.60 -31.22
C VAL A 65 -24.84 -13.14 -30.79
N THR A 66 -25.56 -12.79 -29.72
CA THR A 66 -25.50 -11.47 -29.09
C THR A 66 -24.93 -11.62 -27.68
N ILE A 67 -23.86 -10.90 -27.39
CA ILE A 67 -23.14 -10.92 -26.11
C ILE A 67 -23.29 -9.54 -25.49
N ASN A 68 -23.80 -9.48 -24.27
CA ASN A 68 -23.97 -8.24 -23.51
C ASN A 68 -23.16 -8.34 -22.21
N LEU A 69 -22.28 -7.36 -21.97
CA LEU A 69 -21.60 -7.21 -20.69
C LEU A 69 -22.31 -6.10 -19.90
N ALA A 70 -23.02 -6.46 -18.84
CA ALA A 70 -23.69 -5.53 -17.92
C ALA A 70 -22.91 -5.39 -16.60
N PRO A 71 -22.95 -4.23 -15.92
CA PRO A 71 -23.59 -2.96 -16.31
C PRO A 71 -22.70 -2.11 -17.24
N ALA A 72 -23.27 -1.27 -18.10
CA ALA A 72 -22.55 -0.61 -19.21
C ALA A 72 -21.65 0.57 -18.79
N ASP A 73 -21.84 1.09 -17.58
CA ASP A 73 -21.11 2.20 -16.97
C ASP A 73 -19.73 1.81 -16.44
N LEU A 74 -19.49 0.52 -16.22
CA LEU A 74 -18.18 0.05 -15.78
C LEU A 74 -17.16 0.06 -16.94
N PRO A 75 -15.93 0.54 -16.69
CA PRO A 75 -14.86 0.44 -17.66
C PRO A 75 -14.44 -1.03 -17.81
N LYS A 76 -14.61 -1.57 -19.02
CA LYS A 76 -14.31 -2.97 -19.35
C LYS A 76 -13.30 -2.99 -20.48
N GLU A 77 -12.06 -3.34 -20.14
CA GLU A 77 -10.94 -3.41 -21.09
C GLU A 77 -10.14 -4.71 -20.87
N GLY A 78 -9.45 -5.18 -21.91
CA GLY A 78 -8.54 -6.33 -21.87
C GLY A 78 -9.20 -7.70 -22.10
N GLY A 79 -8.38 -8.75 -22.17
CA GLY A 79 -8.78 -10.13 -22.48
C GLY A 79 -9.42 -10.92 -21.34
N ARG A 80 -9.53 -10.35 -20.13
CA ARG A 80 -10.06 -11.04 -18.93
C ARG A 80 -11.48 -11.62 -19.08
N TYR A 81 -12.22 -11.13 -20.07
CA TYR A 81 -13.60 -11.52 -20.33
C TYR A 81 -13.71 -12.69 -21.31
N ASP A 82 -12.60 -13.15 -21.90
CA ASP A 82 -12.64 -14.19 -22.93
C ASP A 82 -13.17 -15.52 -22.37
N LEU A 83 -12.68 -15.95 -21.21
CA LEU A 83 -13.16 -17.16 -20.55
C LEU A 83 -14.67 -17.09 -20.22
N PRO A 84 -15.19 -16.08 -19.49
CA PRO A 84 -16.62 -16.02 -19.20
C PRO A 84 -17.48 -15.89 -20.47
N ILE A 85 -17.00 -15.21 -21.52
CA ILE A 85 -17.69 -15.16 -22.82
C ILE A 85 -17.74 -16.55 -23.47
N ALA A 86 -16.62 -17.28 -23.50
CA ALA A 86 -16.57 -18.62 -24.09
C ALA A 86 -17.53 -19.58 -23.38
N ILE A 87 -17.53 -19.58 -22.04
CA ILE A 87 -18.44 -20.39 -21.23
C ILE A 87 -19.89 -20.03 -21.51
N ALA A 88 -20.22 -18.73 -21.56
CA ALA A 88 -21.59 -18.29 -21.83
C ALA A 88 -22.09 -18.68 -23.23
N ILE A 89 -21.20 -18.69 -24.25
CA ILE A 89 -21.53 -19.19 -25.60
C ILE A 89 -21.79 -20.70 -25.59
N LEU A 90 -20.92 -21.47 -24.94
CA LEU A 90 -21.07 -22.92 -24.86
C LEU A 90 -22.33 -23.33 -24.09
N ALA A 91 -22.62 -22.63 -23.00
CA ALA A 91 -23.84 -22.73 -22.21
C ALA A 91 -25.10 -22.41 -23.03
N ALA A 92 -25.14 -21.24 -23.70
CA ALA A 92 -26.29 -20.84 -24.53
C ALA A 92 -26.49 -21.73 -25.77
N SER A 93 -25.45 -22.45 -26.20
CA SER A 93 -25.51 -23.46 -27.27
C SER A 93 -25.78 -24.88 -26.78
N GLU A 94 -26.11 -25.04 -25.49
CA GLU A 94 -26.46 -26.31 -24.84
C GLU A 94 -25.31 -27.34 -24.85
N GLN A 95 -24.07 -26.87 -25.02
CA GLN A 95 -22.84 -27.67 -24.92
C GLN A 95 -22.28 -27.71 -23.49
N LEU A 96 -22.77 -26.86 -22.58
CA LEU A 96 -22.45 -26.88 -21.15
C LEU A 96 -23.73 -26.88 -20.31
N PRO A 97 -23.72 -27.52 -19.12
CA PRO A 97 -24.83 -27.46 -18.19
C PRO A 97 -24.88 -26.10 -17.46
N ASP A 98 -26.02 -25.41 -17.55
CA ASP A 98 -26.21 -24.08 -16.96
C ASP A 98 -26.36 -24.07 -15.43
N ALA A 99 -26.78 -25.19 -14.83
CA ALA A 99 -27.20 -25.26 -13.44
C ALA A 99 -26.13 -24.79 -12.44
N LYS A 100 -24.85 -24.97 -12.77
CA LYS A 100 -23.73 -24.59 -11.89
C LYS A 100 -23.28 -23.15 -12.04
N LEU A 101 -23.55 -22.50 -13.18
CA LEU A 101 -22.92 -21.24 -13.55
C LEU A 101 -23.20 -20.09 -12.55
N ALA A 102 -24.35 -20.15 -11.85
CA ALA A 102 -24.70 -19.16 -10.84
C ALA A 102 -23.80 -19.20 -9.57
N HIS A 103 -23.15 -20.34 -9.30
CA HIS A 103 -22.28 -20.53 -8.14
C HIS A 103 -20.83 -20.14 -8.40
N TYR A 104 -20.46 -19.92 -9.66
CA TYR A 104 -19.10 -19.62 -10.08
C TYR A 104 -18.99 -18.24 -10.72
N GLU A 105 -17.82 -17.63 -10.55
CA GLU A 105 -17.38 -16.49 -11.35
C GLU A 105 -16.15 -16.90 -12.15
N PHE A 106 -16.06 -16.47 -13.41
CA PHE A 106 -14.96 -16.87 -14.29
C PHE A 106 -14.14 -15.66 -14.72
N LEU A 107 -12.82 -15.81 -14.69
CA LEU A 107 -11.89 -14.75 -15.00
C LEU A 107 -10.66 -15.31 -15.73
N GLY A 108 -10.39 -14.85 -16.94
CA GLY A 108 -9.23 -15.33 -17.69
C GLY A 108 -9.21 -14.86 -19.13
N GLU A 109 -8.00 -14.68 -19.64
CA GLU A 109 -7.76 -14.49 -21.08
C GLU A 109 -7.54 -15.86 -21.73
N LEU A 110 -8.05 -16.03 -22.95
CA LEU A 110 -7.89 -17.28 -23.68
C LEU A 110 -6.87 -17.09 -24.80
N ALA A 111 -5.86 -17.94 -24.92
CA ALA A 111 -5.06 -18.00 -26.13
C ALA A 111 -5.84 -18.63 -27.30
N LEU A 112 -5.36 -18.47 -28.54
CA LEU A 112 -6.03 -19.01 -29.73
C LEU A 112 -6.19 -20.54 -29.70
N ASN A 113 -5.32 -21.25 -28.99
CA ASN A 113 -5.40 -22.71 -28.80
C ASN A 113 -6.37 -23.13 -27.68
N GLY A 114 -6.87 -22.18 -26.88
CA GLY A 114 -7.72 -22.45 -25.71
C GLY A 114 -6.99 -22.52 -24.38
N ALA A 115 -5.68 -22.29 -24.34
CA ALA A 115 -4.94 -22.14 -23.08
C ALA A 115 -5.41 -20.89 -22.32
N LEU A 116 -5.39 -20.97 -20.99
CA LEU A 116 -5.76 -19.88 -20.09
C LEU A 116 -4.53 -19.07 -19.71
N CYS A 117 -4.59 -17.76 -19.94
CA CYS A 117 -3.56 -16.81 -19.55
C CYS A 117 -3.98 -16.03 -18.30
N GLY A 118 -3.00 -15.73 -17.44
CA GLY A 118 -3.19 -14.98 -16.22
C GLY A 118 -3.62 -13.53 -16.48
N VAL A 119 -4.42 -12.98 -15.57
CA VAL A 119 -4.93 -11.61 -15.66
C VAL A 119 -4.50 -10.75 -14.48
N GLN A 120 -4.49 -9.43 -14.68
CA GLN A 120 -4.27 -8.47 -13.59
C GLN A 120 -5.47 -8.38 -12.66
N ALA A 121 -5.24 -7.94 -11.42
CA ALA A 121 -6.29 -7.76 -10.40
C ALA A 121 -7.03 -9.06 -10.02
N ALA A 122 -6.35 -10.21 -10.08
CA ALA A 122 -6.96 -11.50 -9.74
C ALA A 122 -7.34 -11.59 -8.24
N ILE A 123 -6.51 -11.04 -7.34
CA ILE A 123 -6.75 -11.04 -5.89
C ILE A 123 -8.04 -10.26 -5.54
N PRO A 124 -8.21 -8.97 -5.93
CA PRO A 124 -9.46 -8.24 -5.70
C PRO A 124 -10.70 -8.97 -6.23
N ALA A 125 -10.59 -9.57 -7.42
CA ALA A 125 -11.71 -10.30 -8.03
C ALA A 125 -12.09 -11.54 -7.22
N ALA A 126 -11.11 -12.35 -6.82
CA ALA A 126 -11.33 -13.53 -5.99
C ALA A 126 -11.92 -13.17 -4.62
N MET A 127 -11.40 -12.13 -3.95
CA MET A 127 -11.96 -11.62 -2.69
C MET A 127 -13.41 -11.19 -2.85
N ALA A 128 -13.73 -10.44 -3.91
CA ALA A 128 -15.10 -9.97 -4.17
C ALA A 128 -16.08 -11.11 -4.51
N ALA A 129 -15.61 -12.19 -5.13
CA ALA A 129 -16.42 -13.39 -5.37
C ALA A 129 -16.72 -14.15 -4.08
N ILE A 130 -15.71 -14.33 -3.22
CA ILE A 130 -15.86 -14.98 -1.90
C ILE A 130 -16.85 -14.20 -1.03
N LEU A 131 -16.71 -12.87 -0.96
CA LEU A 131 -17.66 -12.01 -0.22
C LEU A 131 -19.09 -12.12 -0.74
N ALA A 132 -19.27 -12.46 -2.02
CA ALA A 132 -20.58 -12.66 -2.62
C ALA A 132 -21.07 -14.12 -2.57
N GLY A 133 -20.37 -14.99 -1.84
CA GLY A 133 -20.72 -16.41 -1.65
C GLY A 133 -20.54 -17.28 -2.89
N ARG A 134 -19.61 -16.92 -3.79
CA ARG A 134 -19.33 -17.65 -5.04
C ARG A 134 -17.88 -18.08 -5.13
N GLN A 135 -17.63 -19.17 -5.85
CA GLN A 135 -16.28 -19.66 -6.13
C GLN A 135 -15.73 -19.03 -7.41
N MET A 136 -14.49 -18.55 -7.37
CA MET A 136 -13.82 -18.01 -8.56
C MET A 136 -13.09 -19.12 -9.31
N VAL A 137 -13.16 -19.11 -10.64
CA VAL A 137 -12.42 -19.97 -11.55
C VAL A 137 -11.55 -19.12 -12.45
N LEU A 138 -10.23 -19.36 -12.46
CA LEU A 138 -9.28 -18.55 -13.23
C LEU A 138 -8.06 -19.34 -13.72
N ALA A 139 -7.14 -18.66 -14.41
CA ALA A 139 -5.93 -19.29 -14.96
C ALA A 139 -4.95 -19.77 -13.88
N GLU A 140 -4.30 -20.92 -14.09
CA GLU A 140 -3.26 -21.44 -13.20
C GLU A 140 -2.09 -20.46 -13.00
N GLU A 141 -1.77 -19.63 -13.99
CA GLU A 141 -0.71 -18.60 -13.89
C GLU A 141 -0.91 -17.62 -12.72
N ASN A 142 -2.16 -17.41 -12.27
CA ASN A 142 -2.47 -16.56 -11.12
C ASN A 142 -2.53 -17.33 -9.79
N GLN A 143 -2.30 -18.66 -9.79
CA GLN A 143 -2.47 -19.52 -8.62
C GLN A 143 -1.70 -19.02 -7.39
N GLN A 144 -0.45 -18.56 -7.56
CA GLN A 144 0.36 -18.09 -6.43
C GLN A 144 -0.22 -16.83 -5.78
N ASP A 145 -0.90 -15.98 -6.55
CA ASP A 145 -1.49 -14.74 -6.06
C ASP A 145 -2.80 -15.01 -5.32
N VAL A 146 -3.72 -15.76 -5.94
CA VAL A 146 -5.04 -16.06 -5.33
C VAL A 146 -4.95 -17.10 -4.22
N GLY A 147 -3.92 -17.96 -4.25
CA GLY A 147 -3.63 -18.92 -3.19
C GLY A 147 -3.23 -18.28 -1.86
N LEU A 148 -2.94 -16.97 -1.83
CA LEU A 148 -2.73 -16.19 -0.60
C LEU A 148 -4.04 -16.05 0.21
N ILE A 149 -5.19 -16.24 -0.43
CA ILE A 149 -6.51 -16.11 0.19
C ILE A 149 -6.86 -17.42 0.91
N GLN A 150 -6.57 -17.50 2.22
CA GLN A 150 -6.80 -18.71 3.02
C GLN A 150 -8.27 -19.15 3.10
N GLN A 151 -9.22 -18.22 2.95
CA GLN A 151 -10.66 -18.45 3.12
C GLN A 151 -11.39 -18.80 1.81
N GLY A 152 -10.68 -18.94 0.69
CA GLY A 152 -11.28 -19.07 -0.63
C GLY A 152 -10.93 -20.37 -1.35
N GLU A 153 -11.94 -21.19 -1.67
CA GLU A 153 -11.80 -22.32 -2.61
C GLU A 153 -11.77 -21.82 -4.06
N THR A 154 -10.80 -20.95 -4.37
CA THR A 154 -10.58 -20.46 -5.73
C THR A 154 -10.03 -21.61 -6.57
N LEU A 155 -10.62 -21.87 -7.73
CA LEU A 155 -10.25 -22.96 -8.62
C LEU A 155 -9.39 -22.43 -9.77
N VAL A 156 -8.44 -23.25 -10.21
CA VAL A 156 -7.55 -22.92 -11.32
C VAL A 156 -7.59 -23.97 -12.43
N GLY A 157 -7.42 -23.51 -13.67
CA GLY A 157 -7.26 -24.37 -14.84
C GLY A 157 -6.24 -23.82 -15.84
N LYS A 158 -5.69 -24.69 -16.67
CA LYS A 158 -4.71 -24.37 -17.72
C LYS A 158 -5.35 -24.15 -19.07
N HIS A 159 -6.54 -24.73 -19.29
CA HIS A 159 -7.17 -24.75 -20.60
C HIS A 159 -8.69 -24.71 -20.50
N LEU A 160 -9.34 -24.16 -21.54
CA LEU A 160 -10.81 -24.15 -21.66
C LEU A 160 -11.43 -25.54 -21.53
N VAL A 161 -10.74 -26.59 -21.99
CA VAL A 161 -11.21 -27.99 -21.95
C VAL A 161 -11.33 -28.47 -20.52
N GLU A 162 -10.36 -28.15 -19.66
CA GLU A 162 -10.37 -28.52 -18.24
C GLU A 162 -11.55 -27.87 -17.51
N ILE A 163 -11.81 -26.59 -17.77
CA ILE A 163 -12.95 -25.87 -17.19
C ILE A 163 -14.27 -26.49 -17.64
N CYS A 164 -14.38 -26.86 -18.92
CA CYS A 164 -15.58 -27.50 -19.45
C CYS A 164 -15.79 -28.92 -18.88
N ALA A 165 -14.72 -29.70 -18.71
CA ALA A 165 -14.78 -31.03 -18.08
C ALA A 165 -15.25 -30.94 -16.62
N PHE A 166 -14.80 -29.91 -15.90
CA PHE A 166 -15.26 -29.62 -14.55
C PHE A 166 -16.75 -29.29 -14.46
N LEU A 167 -17.24 -28.43 -15.35
CA LEU A 167 -18.66 -28.11 -15.41
C LEU A 167 -19.53 -29.33 -15.71
N HIS A 168 -19.01 -30.30 -16.49
CA HIS A 168 -19.65 -31.59 -16.75
C HIS A 168 -19.53 -32.63 -15.62
N ASN A 169 -18.86 -32.32 -14.50
CA ASN A 169 -18.51 -33.30 -13.43
C ASN A 169 -17.57 -34.43 -13.89
N GLN A 170 -16.81 -34.25 -14.97
CA GLN A 170 -15.90 -35.29 -15.46
C GLN A 170 -14.55 -35.27 -14.74
N SER A 171 -14.08 -34.09 -14.33
CA SER A 171 -12.81 -33.93 -13.62
C SER A 171 -12.85 -32.71 -12.69
N PRO A 172 -12.39 -32.81 -11.45
CA PRO A 172 -12.31 -31.67 -10.55
C PRO A 172 -11.21 -30.69 -11.00
N LEU A 173 -11.40 -29.40 -10.75
CA LEU A 173 -10.32 -28.42 -10.84
C LEU A 173 -9.50 -28.40 -9.56
N THR A 174 -8.25 -28.00 -9.68
CA THR A 174 -7.35 -27.83 -8.54
C THR A 174 -7.71 -26.56 -7.78
N VAL A 175 -7.71 -26.63 -6.45
CA VAL A 175 -7.84 -25.45 -5.59
C VAL A 175 -6.51 -24.70 -5.60
N ALA A 176 -6.56 -23.39 -5.78
CA ALA A 176 -5.38 -22.55 -5.77
C ALA A 176 -4.66 -22.65 -4.42
N HIS A 177 -3.37 -22.93 -4.46
CA HIS A 177 -2.53 -23.03 -3.28
C HIS A 177 -1.29 -22.17 -3.45
N TYR A 178 -1.04 -21.30 -2.48
CA TYR A 178 0.21 -20.56 -2.38
C TYR A 178 1.30 -21.49 -1.82
N GLN A 179 2.39 -21.67 -2.56
CA GLN A 179 3.55 -22.40 -2.06
C GLN A 179 4.53 -21.38 -1.44
N PRO A 180 4.72 -21.39 -0.10
CA PRO A 180 5.67 -20.50 0.52
C PRO A 180 7.09 -20.87 0.11
N GLU A 181 7.71 -20.02 -0.69
CA GLU A 181 9.15 -20.08 -0.89
C GLU A 181 9.87 -19.63 0.38
N ALA A 182 11.08 -20.16 0.60
CA ALA A 182 11.91 -19.75 1.72
C ALA A 182 12.14 -18.23 1.64
N LEU A 183 11.59 -17.50 2.61
CA LEU A 183 11.79 -16.06 2.73
C LEU A 183 13.29 -15.80 2.88
N GLN A 184 13.93 -15.18 1.88
CA GLN A 184 15.27 -14.65 2.05
C GLN A 184 15.24 -13.60 3.16
N GLN A 185 15.89 -13.86 4.30
CA GLN A 185 16.00 -12.89 5.40
C GLN A 185 16.58 -11.57 4.87
N GLY A 186 15.98 -10.45 5.31
CA GLY A 186 16.20 -9.12 4.74
C GLY A 186 17.66 -8.67 4.73
N GLU A 187 18.05 -8.08 3.60
CA GLU A 187 19.42 -7.72 3.20
C GLU A 187 20.03 -6.51 3.95
N GLN A 188 19.35 -5.92 4.95
CA GLN A 188 19.80 -4.68 5.59
C GLN A 188 19.60 -4.70 7.12
N ASP A 189 20.70 -4.79 7.87
CA ASP A 189 20.71 -4.83 9.34
C ASP A 189 21.02 -3.44 9.92
N LEU A 190 20.41 -3.10 11.06
CA LEU A 190 20.77 -1.94 11.87
C LEU A 190 22.20 -1.99 12.39
N SER A 191 22.79 -3.19 12.53
CA SER A 191 24.17 -3.34 12.96
C SER A 191 25.17 -2.68 12.01
N ASP A 192 24.80 -2.47 10.75
CA ASP A 192 25.64 -1.82 9.74
C ASP A 192 25.76 -0.30 9.94
N ILE A 193 24.88 0.30 10.76
CA ILE A 193 24.86 1.75 10.97
C ILE A 193 25.95 2.12 11.95
N ILE A 194 26.94 2.86 11.44
CA ILE A 194 28.09 3.37 12.18
C ILE A 194 27.71 4.71 12.85
N GLY A 195 27.86 4.80 14.18
CA GLY A 195 27.95 6.08 14.91
C GLY A 195 26.67 6.94 15.00
N GLN A 196 25.47 6.36 14.94
CA GLN A 196 24.19 7.11 14.97
C GLN A 196 23.17 6.54 15.95
N GLU A 197 23.53 6.48 17.23
CA GLU A 197 22.67 5.90 18.28
C GLU A 197 21.31 6.58 18.39
N GLN A 198 21.29 7.92 18.33
CA GLN A 198 20.06 8.70 18.35
C GLN A 198 19.16 8.39 17.14
N GLY A 199 19.77 8.17 15.96
CA GLY A 199 19.07 7.74 14.76
C GLY A 199 18.40 6.37 14.95
N ARG A 200 19.15 5.39 15.48
CA ARG A 200 18.62 4.05 15.77
C ARG A 200 17.49 4.08 16.81
N ARG A 201 17.66 4.85 17.90
CA ARG A 201 16.62 5.01 18.93
C ARG A 201 15.36 5.68 18.35
N ALA A 202 15.52 6.70 17.51
CA ALA A 202 14.38 7.32 16.83
C ALA A 202 13.65 6.34 15.89
N LEU A 203 14.38 5.50 15.13
CA LEU A 203 13.79 4.45 14.29
C LEU A 203 13.04 3.41 15.13
N GLU A 204 13.57 3.00 16.29
CA GLU A 204 12.92 2.09 17.21
C GLU A 204 11.59 2.66 17.73
N ILE A 205 11.58 3.90 18.21
CA ILE A 205 10.36 4.60 18.68
C ILE A 205 9.35 4.73 17.53
N THR A 206 9.84 5.07 16.34
CA THR A 206 9.05 5.20 15.11
C THR A 206 8.37 3.88 14.74
N ALA A 207 9.11 2.77 14.74
CA ALA A 207 8.60 1.43 14.43
C ALA A 207 7.62 0.92 15.50
N ALA A 208 7.89 1.19 16.78
CA ALA A 208 7.05 0.77 17.90
C ALA A 208 5.70 1.50 17.93
N GLY A 209 5.71 2.82 17.76
CA GLY A 209 4.51 3.65 17.90
C GLY A 209 3.75 3.92 16.60
N GLY A 210 4.35 3.63 15.44
CA GLY A 210 3.77 3.97 14.13
C GLY A 210 3.82 5.47 13.82
N HIS A 211 4.79 6.19 14.39
CA HIS A 211 4.91 7.66 14.30
C HIS A 211 5.53 8.12 12.99
N ASN A 212 5.18 9.30 12.50
CA ASN A 212 5.87 9.87 11.33
C ASN A 212 7.19 10.53 11.76
N LEU A 213 8.27 10.31 10.99
CA LEU A 213 9.63 10.76 11.32
C LEU A 213 10.22 11.65 10.22
N LEU A 214 10.76 12.79 10.62
CA LEU A 214 11.54 13.69 9.77
C LEU A 214 13.02 13.66 10.17
N LEU A 215 13.89 13.33 9.23
CA LEU A 215 15.35 13.32 9.38
C LEU A 215 15.93 14.59 8.75
N ILE A 216 16.63 15.39 9.54
CA ILE A 216 17.25 16.64 9.11
C ILE A 216 18.76 16.49 9.29
N GLY A 217 19.55 16.80 8.27
CA GLY A 217 20.99 16.81 8.44
C GLY A 217 21.74 17.08 7.14
N PRO A 218 23.03 17.44 7.21
CA PRO A 218 23.85 17.66 6.03
C PRO A 218 23.95 16.42 5.12
N PRO A 219 24.40 16.57 3.87
CA PRO A 219 24.65 15.44 2.98
C PRO A 219 25.70 14.48 3.59
N GLY A 220 25.59 13.18 3.29
CA GLY A 220 26.53 12.17 3.79
C GLY A 220 26.30 11.70 5.23
N THR A 221 25.25 12.17 5.91
CA THR A 221 24.89 11.74 7.28
C THR A 221 24.11 10.42 7.35
N GLY A 222 23.91 9.70 6.25
CA GLY A 222 23.23 8.40 6.27
C GLY A 222 21.71 8.43 6.50
N LYS A 223 21.03 9.56 6.25
CA LYS A 223 19.56 9.68 6.39
C LYS A 223 18.79 8.59 5.62
N THR A 224 19.13 8.41 4.34
CA THR A 224 18.56 7.37 3.48
C THR A 224 18.89 5.97 4.02
N MET A 225 20.12 5.76 4.51
CA MET A 225 20.57 4.49 5.09
C MET A 225 19.77 4.09 6.34
N LEU A 226 19.42 5.06 7.18
CA LEU A 226 18.52 4.86 8.32
C LEU A 226 17.10 4.51 7.86
N ALA A 227 16.54 5.30 6.94
CA ALA A 227 15.16 5.13 6.48
C ALA A 227 14.93 3.75 5.82
N THR A 228 15.84 3.27 4.98
CA THR A 228 15.68 1.98 4.29
C THR A 228 15.75 0.77 5.22
N ARG A 229 16.32 0.93 6.43
CA ARG A 229 16.38 -0.12 7.46
C ARG A 229 15.15 -0.17 8.36
N LEU A 230 14.29 0.85 8.34
CA LEU A 230 13.08 0.88 9.16
C LEU A 230 12.21 -0.39 8.98
N PRO A 231 11.92 -0.87 7.74
CA PRO A 231 11.11 -2.09 7.56
C PRO A 231 11.69 -3.34 8.23
N SER A 232 13.02 -3.41 8.44
CA SER A 232 13.68 -4.56 9.08
C SER A 232 13.36 -4.71 10.56
N ILE A 233 12.93 -3.62 11.21
CA ILE A 233 12.56 -3.58 12.64
C ILE A 233 11.06 -3.38 12.87
N MET A 234 10.28 -3.26 11.80
CA MET A 234 8.83 -3.16 11.91
C MET A 234 8.21 -4.54 12.11
N PRO A 235 7.12 -4.65 12.89
CA PRO A 235 6.33 -5.87 12.97
C PRO A 235 5.86 -6.29 11.58
N PRO A 236 5.88 -7.59 11.24
CA PRO A 236 5.37 -8.08 9.96
C PRO A 236 3.88 -7.74 9.79
N LEU A 237 3.40 -7.76 8.55
CA LEU A 237 1.97 -7.61 8.29
C LEU A 237 1.23 -8.86 8.79
N ASN A 238 0.03 -8.65 9.33
CA ASN A 238 -0.91 -9.77 9.52
C ASN A 238 -1.49 -10.21 8.15
N ASP A 239 -2.21 -11.33 8.11
CA ASP A 239 -2.71 -11.89 6.85
C ASP A 239 -3.70 -10.96 6.13
N GLN A 240 -4.54 -10.24 6.88
CA GLN A 240 -5.48 -9.28 6.30
C GLN A 240 -4.74 -8.08 5.70
N GLU A 241 -3.82 -7.48 6.45
CA GLU A 241 -2.98 -6.37 5.99
C GLU A 241 -2.15 -6.77 4.77
N ALA A 242 -1.57 -7.97 4.78
CA ALA A 242 -0.80 -8.51 3.67
C ALA A 242 -1.66 -8.72 2.42
N LEU A 243 -2.89 -9.21 2.60
CA LEU A 243 -3.83 -9.38 1.50
C LEU A 243 -4.29 -8.04 0.91
N GLU A 244 -4.53 -7.01 1.75
CA GLU A 244 -4.81 -5.65 1.30
C GLU A 244 -3.67 -5.09 0.44
N CYS A 245 -2.41 -5.23 0.88
CA CYS A 245 -1.23 -4.80 0.12
C CYS A 245 -1.09 -5.56 -1.22
N ALA A 246 -1.29 -6.88 -1.19
CA ALA A 246 -1.22 -7.72 -2.38
C ALA A 246 -2.33 -7.38 -3.38
N ALA A 247 -3.55 -7.10 -2.90
CA ALA A 247 -4.68 -6.67 -3.71
C ALA A 247 -4.37 -5.39 -4.49
N ILE A 248 -3.81 -4.36 -3.83
CA ILE A 248 -3.41 -3.10 -4.49
C ILE A 248 -2.29 -3.36 -5.50
N SER A 249 -1.27 -4.12 -5.12
CA SER A 249 -0.11 -4.39 -5.97
C SER A 249 -0.47 -5.17 -7.24
N SER A 250 -1.44 -6.09 -7.14
CA SER A 250 -1.98 -6.86 -8.28
C SER A 250 -2.68 -6.01 -9.35
N LEU A 251 -3.04 -4.76 -9.02
CA LEU A 251 -3.60 -3.80 -9.99
C LEU A 251 -2.53 -3.17 -10.89
N VAL A 252 -1.27 -3.15 -10.44
CA VAL A 252 -0.16 -2.52 -11.16
C VAL A 252 0.73 -3.57 -11.80
N SER A 253 0.99 -4.68 -11.10
CA SER A 253 1.88 -5.75 -11.55
C SER A 253 1.49 -7.11 -10.97
N ASN A 254 1.56 -8.16 -11.79
CA ASN A 254 1.33 -9.56 -11.39
C ASN A 254 2.63 -10.30 -11.02
N ARG A 255 3.76 -9.61 -10.90
CA ARG A 255 5.05 -10.28 -10.72
C ARG A 255 5.41 -10.31 -9.25
N ASN A 256 5.71 -11.51 -8.75
CA ASN A 256 6.41 -11.74 -7.48
C ASN A 256 5.71 -11.19 -6.22
N LEU A 257 4.37 -11.03 -6.25
CA LEU A 257 3.60 -10.57 -5.09
C LEU A 257 3.79 -11.47 -3.88
N HIS A 258 3.88 -12.77 -4.12
CA HIS A 258 4.10 -13.79 -3.11
C HIS A 258 5.46 -13.67 -2.39
N HIS A 259 6.50 -13.09 -3.02
CA HIS A 259 7.78 -12.82 -2.33
C HIS A 259 7.68 -11.68 -1.31
N GLN A 260 6.69 -10.81 -1.47
CA GLN A 260 6.42 -9.69 -0.58
C GLN A 260 5.38 -10.04 0.50
N TRP A 261 4.93 -11.31 0.56
CA TRP A 261 3.94 -11.75 1.53
C TRP A 261 4.41 -11.48 2.96
N ARG A 262 3.52 -10.84 3.73
CA ARG A 262 3.75 -10.36 5.11
C ARG A 262 4.90 -9.34 5.30
N ARG A 263 5.56 -8.89 4.24
CA ARG A 263 6.58 -7.82 4.30
C ARG A 263 5.94 -6.46 4.18
N ARG A 264 6.40 -5.49 4.98
CA ARG A 264 5.92 -4.12 4.85
C ARG A 264 6.46 -3.49 3.56
N PRO A 265 5.60 -2.92 2.69
CA PRO A 265 6.07 -2.25 1.50
C PRO A 265 6.90 -1.01 1.87
N PHE A 266 7.97 -0.75 1.14
CA PHE A 266 8.77 0.46 1.25
C PHE A 266 8.76 1.15 -0.11
N ARG A 267 8.20 2.36 -0.18
CA ARG A 267 8.13 3.16 -1.40
C ARG A 267 8.94 4.43 -1.24
N ALA A 268 9.86 4.66 -2.18
CA ALA A 268 10.73 5.83 -2.22
C ALA A 268 10.59 6.51 -3.59
N PRO A 269 9.50 7.26 -3.84
CA PRO A 269 9.32 7.98 -5.08
C PRO A 269 10.41 9.03 -5.27
N HIS A 270 10.84 9.22 -6.52
CA HIS A 270 11.75 10.30 -6.87
C HIS A 270 11.05 11.67 -6.71
N HIS A 271 11.76 12.69 -6.22
CA HIS A 271 11.20 14.02 -5.96
C HIS A 271 10.63 14.74 -7.20
N SER A 272 11.09 14.35 -8.40
CA SER A 272 10.54 14.81 -9.68
C SER A 272 9.22 14.13 -10.08
N GLY A 273 8.69 13.25 -9.23
CA GLY A 273 7.44 12.54 -9.46
C GLY A 273 6.25 13.50 -9.55
N SER A 274 5.37 13.26 -10.53
CA SER A 274 4.14 14.05 -10.66
C SER A 274 3.14 13.75 -9.54
N LEU A 275 2.16 14.64 -9.34
CA LEU A 275 1.02 14.40 -8.45
C LEU A 275 0.32 13.06 -8.76
N TYR A 276 0.22 12.68 -10.04
CA TYR A 276 -0.39 11.43 -10.47
C TYR A 276 0.44 10.19 -10.11
N ALA A 277 1.77 10.30 -10.09
CA ALA A 277 2.62 9.20 -9.66
C ALA A 277 2.47 8.97 -8.14
N LEU A 278 2.44 10.05 -7.36
CA LEU A 278 2.36 9.96 -5.90
C LEU A 278 0.96 9.56 -5.42
N VAL A 279 -0.07 10.29 -5.82
CA VAL A 279 -1.46 10.12 -5.36
C VAL A 279 -2.21 9.05 -6.16
N GLY A 280 -1.84 8.87 -7.42
CA GLY A 280 -2.56 8.02 -8.38
C GLY A 280 -3.37 8.83 -9.38
N GLY A 281 -3.84 8.16 -10.43
CA GLY A 281 -4.53 8.83 -11.53
C GLY A 281 -4.61 8.00 -12.80
N GLY A 282 -4.65 8.69 -13.94
CA GLY A 282 -4.93 8.09 -15.25
C GLY A 282 -6.39 8.24 -15.68
N SER A 283 -6.68 7.87 -16.93
CA SER A 283 -8.05 7.80 -17.46
C SER A 283 -8.88 6.74 -16.73
N LEU A 284 -8.26 5.59 -16.46
CA LEU A 284 -8.70 4.62 -15.48
C LEU A 284 -7.98 4.94 -14.16
N PRO A 285 -8.68 5.18 -13.03
CA PRO A 285 -8.05 5.58 -11.77
C PRO A 285 -7.17 4.45 -11.23
N ARG A 286 -5.85 4.55 -11.37
CA ARG A 286 -4.87 3.60 -10.83
C ARG A 286 -4.31 4.11 -9.48
N PRO A 287 -3.90 3.19 -8.58
CA PRO A 287 -3.27 3.58 -7.33
C PRO A 287 -1.92 4.27 -7.60
N GLY A 288 -1.57 5.25 -6.76
CA GLY A 288 -0.24 5.87 -6.74
C GLY A 288 0.68 5.25 -5.69
N GLU A 289 1.87 5.84 -5.53
CA GLU A 289 2.87 5.42 -4.55
C GLU A 289 2.34 5.41 -3.11
N ILE A 290 1.41 6.31 -2.74
CA ILE A 290 0.81 6.32 -1.41
C ILE A 290 -0.03 5.06 -1.11
N SER A 291 -0.77 4.56 -2.10
CA SER A 291 -1.56 3.34 -1.96
C SER A 291 -0.68 2.10 -2.08
N LEU A 292 0.37 2.17 -2.90
CA LEU A 292 1.38 1.11 -2.98
C LEU A 292 2.26 1.01 -1.72
N ALA A 293 2.26 2.04 -0.87
CA ALA A 293 2.89 2.07 0.46
C ALA A 293 1.92 1.67 1.59
N HIS A 294 0.68 1.26 1.27
CA HIS A 294 -0.31 0.90 2.26
C HIS A 294 0.20 -0.17 3.24
N ASN A 295 -0.09 0.02 4.53
CA ASN A 295 0.42 -0.73 5.68
C ASN A 295 1.95 -0.80 5.77
N GLY A 296 2.68 0.04 5.03
CA GLY A 296 4.14 0.10 5.03
C GLY A 296 4.65 1.53 5.22
N VAL A 297 5.73 1.84 4.50
CA VAL A 297 6.49 3.08 4.64
C VAL A 297 6.52 3.83 3.30
N LEU A 298 6.17 5.11 3.34
CA LEU A 298 6.43 6.07 2.28
C LEU A 298 7.62 6.93 2.69
N PHE A 299 8.74 6.79 2.00
CA PHE A 299 9.96 7.55 2.22
C PHE A 299 10.10 8.66 1.18
N LEU A 300 10.19 9.91 1.63
CA LEU A 300 10.42 11.08 0.79
C LEU A 300 11.81 11.65 1.09
N ASP A 301 12.78 11.33 0.23
CA ASP A 301 14.12 11.91 0.31
C ASP A 301 14.15 13.31 -0.32
N GLU A 302 15.03 14.17 0.16
CA GLU A 302 15.14 15.56 -0.33
C GLU A 302 13.80 16.30 -0.32
N LEU A 303 13.09 16.23 0.81
CA LEU A 303 11.68 16.62 0.91
C LEU A 303 11.35 18.04 0.37
N PRO A 304 12.20 19.09 0.55
CA PRO A 304 12.00 20.40 -0.06
C PRO A 304 12.10 20.46 -1.59
N GLU A 305 12.60 19.42 -2.26
CA GLU A 305 12.65 19.38 -3.74
C GLU A 305 11.35 18.93 -4.39
N PHE A 306 10.43 18.35 -3.61
CA PHE A 306 9.09 18.07 -4.10
C PHE A 306 8.29 19.35 -4.32
N ASP A 307 7.40 19.32 -5.33
CA ASP A 307 6.43 20.40 -5.52
C ASP A 307 5.49 20.50 -4.30
N ARG A 308 5.24 21.74 -3.86
CA ARG A 308 4.41 21.99 -2.68
C ARG A 308 3.00 21.40 -2.80
N LYS A 309 2.37 21.45 -3.98
CA LYS A 309 1.03 20.88 -4.20
C LYS A 309 1.03 19.36 -4.04
N VAL A 310 2.13 18.70 -4.38
CA VAL A 310 2.30 17.25 -4.24
C VAL A 310 2.38 16.87 -2.76
N LEU A 311 3.15 17.61 -1.95
CA LEU A 311 3.21 17.40 -0.50
C LEU A 311 1.89 17.73 0.20
N ASP A 312 1.26 18.85 -0.16
CA ASP A 312 -0.01 19.26 0.44
C ASP A 312 -1.13 18.25 0.15
N ALA A 313 -1.08 17.54 -0.99
CA ALA A 313 -2.03 16.47 -1.32
C ALA A 313 -1.89 15.21 -0.44
N LEU A 314 -0.76 15.03 0.25
CA LEU A 314 -0.57 13.91 1.18
C LEU A 314 -1.30 14.10 2.51
N ARG A 315 -1.67 15.34 2.86
CA ARG A 315 -2.20 15.68 4.18
C ARG A 315 -3.47 14.91 4.54
N GLU A 316 -4.38 14.76 3.58
CA GLU A 316 -5.64 14.02 3.76
C GLU A 316 -5.39 12.51 3.88
N PRO A 317 -4.66 11.84 2.96
CA PRO A 317 -4.32 10.42 3.09
C PRO A 317 -3.62 10.04 4.40
N ILE A 318 -2.73 10.91 4.93
CA ILE A 318 -2.05 10.66 6.21
C ILE A 318 -3.05 10.59 7.39
N GLU A 319 -4.18 11.31 7.31
CA GLU A 319 -5.18 11.35 8.37
C GLU A 319 -6.31 10.34 8.17
N SER A 320 -6.86 10.24 6.95
CA SER A 320 -7.97 9.34 6.63
C SER A 320 -7.51 7.89 6.45
N GLY A 321 -6.27 7.69 6.02
CA GLY A 321 -5.76 6.38 5.63
C GLY A 321 -6.33 5.87 4.31
N GLU A 322 -6.96 6.73 3.50
CA GLU A 322 -7.52 6.40 2.20
C GLU A 322 -7.47 7.60 1.23
N ILE A 323 -7.53 7.31 -0.07
CA ILE A 323 -7.56 8.33 -1.11
C ILE A 323 -8.67 8.02 -2.13
N ALA A 324 -9.55 9.00 -2.36
CA ALA A 324 -10.57 8.93 -3.39
C ALA A 324 -10.07 9.58 -4.69
N ILE A 325 -9.92 8.77 -5.74
CA ILE A 325 -9.52 9.24 -7.07
C ILE A 325 -10.77 9.31 -7.96
N SER A 326 -11.20 10.52 -8.25
CA SER A 326 -12.32 10.79 -9.17
C SER A 326 -11.80 11.24 -10.54
N ARG A 327 -12.19 10.53 -11.60
CA ARG A 327 -11.85 10.83 -13.00
C ARG A 327 -13.11 10.70 -13.87
N THR A 328 -13.01 11.19 -15.11
CA THR A 328 -14.14 11.24 -16.05
C THR A 328 -14.81 9.88 -16.28
N ARG A 329 -14.05 8.77 -16.20
CA ARG A 329 -14.57 7.41 -16.44
C ARG A 329 -14.99 6.65 -15.18
N ALA A 330 -14.46 6.99 -14.01
CA ALA A 330 -14.74 6.25 -12.77
C ALA A 330 -14.29 7.02 -11.52
N LYS A 331 -14.89 6.64 -10.39
CA LYS A 331 -14.46 7.03 -9.05
C LYS A 331 -14.04 5.77 -8.29
N VAL A 332 -12.82 5.78 -7.74
CA VAL A 332 -12.28 4.65 -6.99
C VAL A 332 -11.63 5.17 -5.71
N THR A 333 -11.88 4.49 -4.60
CA THR A 333 -11.17 4.73 -3.34
C THR A 333 -10.13 3.65 -3.13
N TYR A 334 -8.91 4.07 -2.82
CA TYR A 334 -7.80 3.19 -2.47
C TYR A 334 -7.41 3.40 -1.02
N PRO A 335 -7.11 2.32 -0.27
CA PRO A 335 -6.51 2.46 1.04
C PRO A 335 -5.08 3.01 0.90
N ALA A 336 -4.67 3.82 1.87
CA ALA A 336 -3.41 4.56 1.88
C ALA A 336 -2.91 4.79 3.33
N ARG A 337 -3.07 3.81 4.22
CA ARG A 337 -2.49 3.81 5.58
C ARG A 337 -0.98 3.57 5.53
N PHE A 338 -0.18 4.58 5.20
CA PHE A 338 1.28 4.49 5.20
C PHE A 338 1.89 5.28 6.36
N GLN A 339 3.05 4.84 6.84
CA GLN A 339 3.89 5.61 7.74
C GLN A 339 4.78 6.54 6.92
N LEU A 340 4.77 7.85 7.21
CA LEU A 340 5.54 8.84 6.49
C LEU A 340 6.92 9.03 7.12
N ILE A 341 7.96 8.83 6.32
CA ILE A 341 9.34 9.13 6.68
C ILE A 341 9.89 10.15 5.70
N GLY A 342 10.35 11.29 6.21
CA GLY A 342 10.95 12.36 5.40
C GLY A 342 12.43 12.49 5.70
N ALA A 343 13.22 12.82 4.69
CA ALA A 343 14.60 13.26 4.87
C ALA A 343 14.82 14.59 4.14
N MET A 344 15.57 15.49 4.77
CA MET A 344 15.94 16.76 4.14
C MET A 344 17.25 17.32 4.65
N ASN A 345 17.81 18.22 3.86
CA ASN A 345 18.89 19.09 4.31
C ASN A 345 18.28 20.29 5.07
N PRO A 346 18.97 20.85 6.07
CA PRO A 346 18.47 22.00 6.82
C PRO A 346 18.49 23.31 6.00
N SER A 347 19.31 23.36 4.94
CA SER A 347 19.43 24.50 4.03
C SER A 347 19.81 24.04 2.61
N PRO A 348 19.73 24.91 1.58
CA PRO A 348 20.21 24.59 0.23
C PRO A 348 21.69 24.21 0.17
N THR A 349 22.51 24.70 1.10
CA THR A 349 23.96 24.40 1.16
C THR A 349 24.29 23.23 2.10
N GLY A 350 23.26 22.56 2.64
CA GLY A 350 23.41 21.43 3.56
C GLY A 350 23.71 21.82 5.02
N HIS A 351 24.06 23.08 5.29
CA HIS A 351 24.46 23.56 6.61
C HIS A 351 23.72 24.87 6.96
N TYR A 352 23.29 25.03 8.21
CA TYR A 352 22.66 26.26 8.70
C TYR A 352 23.42 26.90 9.88
N GLN A 353 24.46 26.23 10.37
CA GLN A 353 25.37 26.69 11.42
C GLN A 353 26.83 26.38 11.03
N GLY A 354 27.78 27.13 11.58
CA GLY A 354 29.21 26.91 11.39
C GLY A 354 29.83 27.58 10.15
N SER A 355 31.14 27.38 9.96
CA SER A 355 31.97 28.00 8.90
C SER A 355 31.61 27.59 7.47
N HIS A 356 30.85 26.51 7.32
CA HIS A 356 30.38 26.00 6.02
C HIS A 356 28.99 26.52 5.63
N ASN A 357 28.31 27.27 6.50
CA ASN A 357 27.05 27.92 6.15
C ASN A 357 27.31 29.10 5.21
N ARG A 358 26.79 29.01 3.97
CA ARG A 358 26.86 30.08 2.97
C ARG A 358 25.48 30.70 2.67
N CYS A 359 24.46 30.33 3.44
CA CYS A 359 23.09 30.81 3.25
C CYS A 359 22.70 31.81 4.34
N THR A 360 22.02 32.89 3.93
CA THR A 360 21.40 33.80 4.89
C THR A 360 20.15 33.15 5.53
N PRO A 361 19.75 33.53 6.76
CA PRO A 361 18.52 33.00 7.37
C PRO A 361 17.28 33.17 6.48
N GLN A 362 17.20 34.27 5.71
CA GLN A 362 16.13 34.50 4.73
C GLN A 362 16.12 33.46 3.60
N GLN A 363 17.30 33.07 3.08
CA GLN A 363 17.40 32.03 2.05
C GLN A 363 17.00 30.66 2.60
N VAL A 364 17.36 30.35 3.85
CA VAL A 364 16.98 29.10 4.50
C VAL A 364 15.47 29.04 4.74
N LEU A 365 14.86 30.12 5.24
CA LEU A 365 13.41 30.18 5.42
C LEU A 365 12.66 30.06 4.09
N ARG A 366 13.16 30.70 3.02
CA ARG A 366 12.60 30.53 1.67
C ARG A 366 12.69 29.08 1.18
N TYR A 367 13.80 28.40 1.42
CA TYR A 367 13.94 26.98 1.11
C TYR A 367 12.92 26.13 1.88
N LEU A 368 12.81 26.32 3.19
CA LEU A 368 11.88 25.58 4.05
C LEU A 368 10.40 25.93 3.80
N SER A 369 10.10 27.14 3.28
CA SER A 369 8.73 27.59 2.95
C SER A 369 8.01 26.75 1.88
N ARG A 370 8.76 25.91 1.16
CA ARG A 370 8.17 24.88 0.28
C ARG A 370 7.35 23.87 1.08
N LEU A 371 7.69 23.69 2.36
CA LEU A 371 6.98 22.84 3.29
C LEU A 371 5.93 23.66 4.02
N SER A 372 4.67 23.28 3.89
CA SER A 372 3.60 23.98 4.61
C SER A 372 3.65 23.62 6.10
N GLY A 373 3.39 24.59 6.99
CA GLY A 373 3.25 24.33 8.43
C GLY A 373 2.28 23.18 8.72
N PRO A 374 1.08 23.14 8.11
CA PRO A 374 0.16 22.01 8.27
C PRO A 374 0.69 20.63 7.82
N PHE A 375 1.67 20.58 6.91
CA PHE A 375 2.32 19.35 6.49
C PHE A 375 3.47 18.97 7.45
N LEU A 376 4.27 19.93 7.92
CA LEU A 376 5.27 19.70 8.97
C LEU A 376 4.60 19.21 10.27
N ASP A 377 3.42 19.77 10.56
CA ASP A 377 2.41 19.25 11.49
C ASP A 377 1.85 17.88 11.06
N ARG A 378 2.57 17.03 10.32
CA ARG A 378 2.27 15.59 10.15
C ARG A 378 3.41 14.71 10.61
N PHE A 379 4.57 15.27 10.92
CA PHE A 379 5.68 14.57 11.57
C PHE A 379 5.54 14.65 13.10
N ASP A 380 5.59 13.48 13.74
CA ASP A 380 5.52 13.35 15.19
C ASP A 380 6.91 13.52 15.81
N LEU A 381 7.93 12.97 15.13
CA LEU A 381 9.34 13.11 15.47
C LEU A 381 10.08 13.89 14.37
N SER A 382 10.99 14.75 14.78
CA SER A 382 12.00 15.39 13.94
C SER A 382 13.35 15.25 14.61
N LEU A 383 14.28 14.57 13.93
CA LEU A 383 15.62 14.31 14.43
C LEU A 383 16.64 15.04 13.56
N GLU A 384 17.51 15.78 14.20
CA GLU A 384 18.71 16.31 13.56
C GLU A 384 19.83 15.27 13.66
N ILE A 385 20.37 14.84 12.52
CA ILE A 385 21.48 13.89 12.43
C ILE A 385 22.75 14.69 12.18
N PRO A 386 23.67 14.77 13.16
CA PRO A 386 24.92 15.48 13.00
C PRO A 386 25.88 14.72 12.07
N LEU A 387 26.92 15.42 11.59
CA LEU A 387 28.05 14.77 10.94
C LEU A 387 28.77 13.85 11.95
N LEU A 388 29.26 12.71 11.46
CA LEU A 388 30.07 11.82 12.27
C LEU A 388 31.35 12.55 12.72
N PRO A 389 31.73 12.47 14.01
CA PRO A 389 32.98 13.02 14.48
C PRO A 389 34.18 12.45 13.71
N SER A 390 35.21 13.25 13.51
CA SER A 390 36.47 12.82 12.87
C SER A 390 37.06 11.60 13.59
N GLY A 391 37.43 10.57 12.84
CA GLY A 391 38.01 9.33 13.38
C GLY A 391 37.00 8.24 13.77
N THR A 392 35.70 8.53 13.75
CA THR A 392 34.64 7.53 14.07
C THR A 392 34.70 6.30 13.16
N LEU A 393 35.04 6.48 11.88
CA LEU A 393 35.21 5.40 10.90
C LEU A 393 36.48 4.56 11.11
N SER A 394 37.47 5.09 11.84
CA SER A 394 38.79 4.49 12.04
C SER A 394 38.92 3.81 13.40
N GLN A 395 38.00 4.06 14.34
CA GLN A 395 37.96 3.42 15.65
C GLN A 395 37.25 2.07 15.59
N LYS A 396 37.69 1.13 16.44
CA LYS A 396 37.05 -0.18 16.63
C LYS A 396 35.74 0.07 17.38
N GLN A 397 34.63 0.09 16.67
CA GLN A 397 33.32 0.43 17.23
C GLN A 397 32.74 -0.71 18.06
N GLU A 398 31.94 -0.36 19.05
CA GLU A 398 31.07 -1.32 19.73
C GLU A 398 30.10 -1.94 18.72
N VAL A 399 29.84 -3.24 18.89
CA VAL A 399 28.90 -3.98 18.03
C VAL A 399 27.51 -3.37 18.23
N SER A 400 27.00 -2.75 17.17
CA SER A 400 25.66 -2.16 17.18
C SER A 400 24.60 -3.25 17.25
N GLU A 401 23.47 -2.96 17.92
CA GLU A 401 22.38 -3.93 18.05
C GLU A 401 21.82 -4.34 16.68
N SER A 402 21.55 -5.64 16.51
CA SER A 402 20.95 -6.14 15.28
C SER A 402 19.47 -5.78 15.16
N SER A 403 18.98 -5.68 13.92
CA SER A 403 17.57 -5.46 13.61
C SER A 403 16.67 -6.49 14.29
N ALA A 404 17.10 -7.74 14.39
CA ALA A 404 16.34 -8.80 15.05
C ALA A 404 16.12 -8.52 16.55
N LYS A 405 17.14 -8.01 17.26
CA LYS A 405 17.03 -7.68 18.69
C LYS A 405 16.10 -6.49 18.91
N VAL A 406 16.25 -5.45 18.09
CA VAL A 406 15.37 -4.25 18.13
C VAL A 406 13.92 -4.63 17.80
N LEU A 407 13.71 -5.48 16.79
CA LEU A 407 12.39 -5.97 16.40
C LEU A 407 11.66 -6.64 17.57
N GLN A 408 12.35 -7.43 18.41
CA GLN A 408 11.72 -8.05 19.58
C GLN A 408 11.18 -7.01 20.58
N ARG A 409 11.94 -5.95 20.86
CA ARG A 409 11.47 -4.84 21.72
C ARG A 409 10.29 -4.11 21.09
N VAL A 410 10.36 -3.84 19.78
CA VAL A 410 9.27 -3.21 19.02
C VAL A 410 7.99 -4.05 19.08
N LEU A 411 8.09 -5.38 18.93
CA LEU A 411 6.96 -6.30 19.03
C LEU A 411 6.33 -6.28 20.43
N ALA A 412 7.16 -6.35 21.48
CA ALA A 412 6.69 -6.29 22.87
C ALA A 412 5.95 -4.98 23.17
N ALA A 413 6.53 -3.84 22.78
CA ALA A 413 5.89 -2.53 22.94
C ALA A 413 4.57 -2.44 22.16
N ARG A 414 4.51 -2.99 20.95
CA ARG A 414 3.29 -2.96 20.13
C ARG A 414 2.19 -3.87 20.67
N GLN A 415 2.55 -5.01 21.25
CA GLN A 415 1.60 -5.88 21.94
C GLN A 415 0.95 -5.14 23.12
N ARG A 416 1.72 -4.40 23.93
CA ARG A 416 1.19 -3.56 25.01
C ARG A 416 0.23 -2.49 24.49
N GLN A 417 0.57 -1.83 23.38
CA GLN A 417 -0.30 -0.83 22.75
C GLN A 417 -1.63 -1.43 22.28
N ILE A 418 -1.58 -2.57 21.60
CA ILE A 418 -2.77 -3.29 21.11
C ILE A 418 -3.64 -3.76 22.29
N GLN A 419 -3.04 -4.32 23.35
CA GLN A 419 -3.79 -4.72 24.55
C GLN A 419 -4.47 -3.55 25.25
N ARG A 420 -3.83 -2.38 25.27
CA ARG A 420 -4.32 -1.18 25.96
C ARG A 420 -5.43 -0.44 25.19
N ALA A 421 -5.29 -0.28 23.88
CA ALA A 421 -6.19 0.56 23.08
C ALA A 421 -6.66 -0.06 21.76
N GLY A 422 -6.27 -1.31 21.45
CA GLY A 422 -6.59 -1.98 20.18
C GLY A 422 -5.85 -1.42 18.96
N LYS A 423 -4.93 -0.47 19.15
CA LYS A 423 -4.19 0.22 18.08
C LYS A 423 -2.88 0.81 18.59
N VAL A 424 -2.06 1.27 17.65
CA VAL A 424 -0.78 1.92 17.97
C VAL A 424 -0.96 3.32 18.54
N ASN A 425 0.04 3.77 19.30
CA ASN A 425 0.03 5.07 19.97
C ASN A 425 -0.14 6.25 19.02
N ALA A 426 0.44 6.20 17.81
CA ALA A 426 0.27 7.26 16.80
C ALA A 426 -1.21 7.49 16.43
N HIS A 427 -2.03 6.43 16.45
CA HIS A 427 -3.44 6.46 16.05
C HIS A 427 -4.41 6.74 17.21
N LEU A 428 -3.90 7.05 18.41
CA LEU A 428 -4.75 7.45 19.53
C LEU A 428 -5.50 8.75 19.21
N THR A 429 -6.80 8.75 19.46
CA THR A 429 -7.68 9.90 19.35
C THR A 429 -7.57 10.78 20.59
N ASN A 430 -8.03 12.04 20.51
CA ASN A 430 -8.00 12.97 21.65
C ASN A 430 -8.58 12.39 22.96
N PRO A 431 -9.76 11.74 22.99
CA PRO A 431 -10.27 11.13 24.22
C PRO A 431 -9.36 9.99 24.73
N GLU A 432 -8.79 9.20 23.83
CA GLU A 432 -7.89 8.11 24.21
C GLU A 432 -6.55 8.61 24.73
N ILE A 433 -6.05 9.76 24.25
CA ILE A 433 -4.85 10.40 24.80
C ILE A 433 -5.11 10.82 26.24
N ALA A 434 -6.28 11.42 26.53
CA ALA A 434 -6.62 11.85 27.89
C ALA A 434 -6.69 10.66 28.87
N LEU A 435 -7.14 9.49 28.40
CA LEU A 435 -7.24 8.27 29.20
C LEU A 435 -5.88 7.56 29.36
N ASN A 436 -5.12 7.43 28.28
CA ASN A 436 -3.95 6.55 28.23
C ASN A 436 -2.60 7.25 28.42
N CYS A 437 -2.58 8.58 28.31
CA CYS A 437 -1.38 9.40 28.44
C CYS A 437 -1.54 10.39 29.61
N SER A 438 -2.11 9.95 30.72
CA SER A 438 -2.27 10.77 31.92
C SER A 438 -0.91 11.13 32.51
N LEU A 439 -0.76 12.42 32.85
CA LEU A 439 0.42 12.97 33.49
C LEU A 439 0.12 13.34 34.94
N ILE A 440 1.16 13.32 35.78
CA ILE A 440 1.10 13.94 37.11
C ILE A 440 1.05 15.46 36.92
N ALA A 441 0.37 16.18 37.81
CA ALA A 441 0.16 17.62 37.69
C ALA A 441 1.46 18.43 37.51
N GLU A 442 2.53 18.05 38.23
CA GLU A 442 3.84 18.71 38.10
C GLU A 442 4.43 18.57 36.67
N ASP A 443 4.37 17.37 36.10
CA ASP A 443 4.88 17.10 34.75
C ASP A 443 4.05 17.79 33.67
N ALA A 444 2.73 17.93 33.90
CA ALA A 444 1.86 18.67 33.00
C ALA A 444 2.21 20.17 32.97
N VAL A 445 2.39 20.79 34.15
CA VAL A 445 2.81 22.21 34.25
C VAL A 445 4.21 22.41 33.66
N TRP A 446 5.13 21.48 33.89
CA TRP A 446 6.46 21.52 33.28
C TRP A 446 6.37 21.47 31.76
N LEU A 447 5.62 20.52 31.20
CA LEU A 447 5.47 20.38 29.76
C LEU A 447 4.84 21.63 29.13
N GLU A 448 3.85 22.23 29.80
CA GLU A 448 3.20 23.46 29.34
C GLU A 448 4.20 24.62 29.29
N THR A 449 5.02 24.77 30.32
CA THR A 449 6.10 25.76 30.37
C THR A 449 7.09 25.58 29.22
N VAL A 450 7.47 24.32 28.94
CA VAL A 450 8.36 23.99 27.82
C VAL A 450 7.73 24.34 26.48
N LEU A 451 6.46 23.99 26.24
CA LEU A 451 5.78 24.33 24.99
C LEU A 451 5.68 25.84 24.78
N ASN A 452 5.34 26.60 25.83
CA ASN A 452 5.26 28.05 25.77
C ASN A 452 6.63 28.67 25.44
N SER A 453 7.72 28.15 26.02
CA SER A 453 9.08 28.63 25.72
C SER A 453 9.52 28.33 24.29
N LEU A 454 9.01 27.25 23.70
CA LEU A 454 9.26 26.83 22.33
C LEU A 454 8.20 27.35 21.34
N GLY A 455 7.20 28.12 21.77
CA GLY A 455 6.12 28.59 20.90
C GLY A 455 5.32 27.46 20.22
N LEU A 456 5.25 26.29 20.84
CA LEU A 456 4.62 25.08 20.27
C LEU A 456 3.10 25.07 20.48
N SER A 457 2.38 24.51 19.51
CA SER A 457 0.91 24.44 19.56
C SER A 457 0.37 23.32 20.46
N VAL A 458 -0.93 23.37 20.75
CA VAL A 458 -1.66 22.27 21.42
C VAL A 458 -1.58 20.95 20.62
N ARG A 459 -1.39 21.00 19.29
CA ARG A 459 -1.17 19.77 18.49
C ARG A 459 0.20 19.16 18.79
N ALA A 460 1.21 20.00 19.02
CA ALA A 460 2.52 19.54 19.43
C ALA A 460 2.47 18.86 20.81
N TRP A 461 1.68 19.37 21.75
CA TRP A 461 1.40 18.72 23.05
C TRP A 461 0.93 17.28 22.88
N GLN A 462 -0.16 17.08 22.11
CA GLN A 462 -0.77 15.75 21.92
C GLN A 462 0.20 14.74 21.31
N ARG A 463 1.03 15.19 20.37
CA ARG A 463 2.07 14.34 19.75
C ARG A 463 3.18 13.97 20.70
N ILE A 464 3.65 14.93 21.49
CA ILE A 464 4.67 14.67 22.52
C ILE A 464 4.13 13.61 23.48
N LEU A 465 2.86 13.65 23.88
CA LEU A 465 2.24 12.61 24.69
C LEU A 465 2.22 11.24 23.98
N LYS A 466 1.87 11.18 22.69
CA LYS A 466 1.87 9.91 21.93
C LYS A 466 3.28 9.30 21.80
N VAL A 467 4.29 10.14 21.57
CA VAL A 467 5.69 9.72 21.50
C VAL A 467 6.18 9.28 22.88
N ALA A 468 5.95 10.09 23.93
CA ALA A 468 6.32 9.75 25.30
C ALA A 468 5.66 8.46 25.79
N ARG A 469 4.40 8.22 25.40
CA ARG A 469 3.72 6.94 25.68
C ARG A 469 4.40 5.76 25.03
N THR A 470 4.92 5.93 23.82
CA THR A 470 5.64 4.88 23.10
C THR A 470 6.99 4.61 23.72
N ILE A 471 7.68 5.65 24.19
CA ILE A 471 8.92 5.52 24.94
C ILE A 471 8.66 4.76 26.25
N ALA A 472 7.60 5.11 26.99
CA ALA A 472 7.20 4.38 28.19
C ALA A 472 6.90 2.90 27.90
N ASP A 473 6.20 2.60 26.80
CA ASP A 473 5.93 1.21 26.40
C ASP A 473 7.20 0.44 26.03
N LEU A 474 8.23 1.10 25.48
CA LEU A 474 9.53 0.49 25.19
C LEU A 474 10.35 0.23 26.45
N ASP A 475 10.23 1.12 27.44
CA ASP A 475 10.90 1.01 28.75
C ASP A 475 10.11 0.14 29.75
N GLU A 476 9.00 -0.44 29.32
CA GLU A 476 8.11 -1.33 30.09
C GLU A 476 7.39 -0.66 31.27
N GLU A 477 7.19 0.66 31.19
CA GLU A 477 6.53 1.45 32.23
C GLU A 477 5.05 1.69 31.92
N GLU A 478 4.19 1.48 32.92
CA GLU A 478 2.74 1.74 32.77
C GLU A 478 2.40 3.23 32.69
N ARG A 479 3.19 4.09 33.35
CA ARG A 479 2.95 5.53 33.45
C ARG A 479 4.01 6.31 32.68
N ILE A 480 3.62 7.47 32.17
CA ILE A 480 4.57 8.39 31.53
C ILE A 480 5.34 9.13 32.62
N SER A 481 6.67 8.98 32.63
CA SER A 481 7.56 9.72 33.51
C SER A 481 8.11 10.99 32.84
N ARG A 482 8.65 11.92 33.64
CA ARG A 482 9.33 13.13 33.15
C ARG A 482 10.46 12.83 32.16
N ARG A 483 11.18 11.71 32.34
CA ARG A 483 12.24 11.28 31.42
C ARG A 483 11.70 11.00 30.02
N HIS A 484 10.56 10.31 29.92
CA HIS A 484 9.91 10.03 28.63
C HIS A 484 9.47 11.31 27.92
N LEU A 485 8.95 12.29 28.69
CA LEU A 485 8.58 13.59 28.15
C LEU A 485 9.79 14.38 27.65
N GLN A 486 10.88 14.39 28.41
CA GLN A 486 12.14 15.05 28.01
C GLN A 486 12.70 14.45 26.72
N GLU A 487 12.73 13.13 26.61
CA GLU A 487 13.15 12.44 25.38
C GLU A 487 12.21 12.78 24.21
N ALA A 488 10.89 12.75 24.41
CA ALA A 488 9.93 13.12 23.36
C ALA A 488 10.08 14.58 22.88
N VAL A 489 10.30 15.55 23.78
CA VAL A 489 10.58 16.95 23.44
C VAL A 489 11.91 17.08 22.67
N SER A 490 12.88 16.21 22.97
CA SER A 490 14.18 16.21 22.29
C SER A 490 14.05 15.96 20.77
N TYR A 491 12.99 15.29 20.32
CA TYR A 491 12.67 15.02 18.91
C TYR A 491 11.85 16.13 18.22
N ARG A 492 11.97 17.38 18.69
CA ARG A 492 11.40 18.59 18.06
C ARG A 492 12.48 19.48 17.45
N SER A 493 13.34 18.91 16.59
CA SER A 493 14.43 19.66 15.95
C SER A 493 13.93 20.66 14.90
N ILE A 494 12.88 20.33 14.13
CA ILE A 494 12.36 21.24 13.08
C ILE A 494 11.79 22.54 13.65
N ASP A 495 11.03 22.43 14.75
CA ASP A 495 10.45 23.60 15.41
C ASP A 495 11.55 24.51 15.97
N ARG A 496 12.57 23.91 16.59
CA ARG A 496 13.76 24.64 17.07
C ARG A 496 14.52 25.34 15.95
N LEU A 497 14.69 24.68 14.80
CA LEU A 497 15.31 25.27 13.61
C LEU A 497 14.53 26.51 13.13
N LEU A 498 13.20 26.40 12.99
CA LEU A 498 12.36 27.52 12.54
C LEU A 498 12.40 28.70 13.51
N ILE A 499 12.36 28.45 14.83
CA ILE A 499 12.48 29.48 15.86
C ILE A 499 13.84 30.17 15.79
N TYR A 500 14.93 29.39 15.67
CA TYR A 500 16.28 29.92 15.53
C TYR A 500 16.39 30.84 14.31
N LEU A 501 15.83 30.43 13.17
CA LEU A 501 15.87 31.22 11.95
C LEU A 501 15.06 32.53 12.07
N HIS A 502 13.86 32.50 12.67
CA HIS A 502 13.07 33.71 12.89
C HIS A 502 13.75 34.70 13.85
N LYS A 503 14.31 34.21 14.96
CA LYS A 503 15.09 35.05 15.89
C LYS A 503 16.36 35.63 15.27
N SER A 504 16.91 34.97 14.25
CA SER A 504 18.08 35.47 13.52
C SER A 504 17.74 36.52 12.46
N LEU A 505 16.46 36.79 12.21
CA LEU A 505 15.98 37.86 11.33
C LEU A 505 15.60 39.14 12.08
N GLU A 506 15.25 39.01 13.36
CA GLU A 506 15.05 40.12 14.31
C GLU A 506 16.40 40.71 14.73
#